data_AF-A0A7V9SNG4-F1
#
_entry.id   AF-A0A7V9SNG4-F1
#
_cell.length_a   1.000
_cell.length_b   1.000
_cell.length_c   1.000
_cell.angle_alpha   90.00
_cell.angle_beta   90.00
_cell.angle_gamma   90.00
#
_symmetry.space_group_name_H-M   'P 1'
#
loop_
_entity.id
_entity.type
_entity.pdbx_description
1 polymer ?
#
loop_
_entity_poly.entity_id
_entity_poly.type
_entity_poly.pdbx_seq_one_letter_code
_entity_poly.pdbx_strand_id
1 'polypeptide(L)'
;MPYAAGRTYFDADSHLMETPEWLASYADPEIRPKLQPYLGGKDRLAHEAVAAVGRHYDDPSAMAAAEDELMTRKGWSALGSFDPALRSRALDLLGFERQLVFSTFSVGQYESAADLDVVYGGADAHNRGIAEFCGADHRLVGVGQVPLVDPDRAAVAVDDAIAAGCGSVLLPSAPARDISPTHPAYDGVWARLAEAGVPFMLHLGGGGNPLDPAFVNNGRPMPGDMLGDGGEGVRAKDFMVLNFGPEVFLTAMVLDGVFERYPHLRCGVIEQGAGWVISLLERMDFAQRSFKKTEPLLAALPEKASDYIRRQVKFTPFPHEPVGWLIEHAGDELFMFSSDYPHPEGGKDPLGKFEASLAGTSPDAVERFYSGNYAELMGMVPAST
;
A
#
# COMPACT_ATOMS: atom_id res chain seq x y z
N MET A 1 -13.00 23.10 11.75
CA MET A 1 -13.63 22.32 10.65
C MET A 1 -12.61 21.27 10.24
N PRO A 2 -13.03 20.07 9.83
CA PRO A 2 -12.09 19.07 9.36
C PRO A 2 -11.34 19.54 8.11
N TYR A 3 -10.16 18.99 7.87
CA TYR A 3 -9.30 19.25 6.72
C TYR A 3 -10.02 18.95 5.41
N ALA A 4 -10.61 17.76 5.30
CA ALA A 4 -11.48 17.35 4.21
C ALA A 4 -12.95 17.49 4.66
N ALA A 5 -13.75 18.19 3.85
CA ALA A 5 -15.16 18.42 4.13
C ALA A 5 -15.98 18.51 2.83
N GLY A 6 -17.31 18.45 2.96
CA GLY A 6 -18.24 18.69 1.86
C GLY A 6 -18.55 17.49 0.95
N ARG A 7 -17.90 16.34 1.18
CA ARG A 7 -18.16 15.04 0.55
C ARG A 7 -17.55 13.92 1.40
N THR A 8 -17.81 12.67 1.03
CA THR A 8 -17.17 11.51 1.66
C THR A 8 -15.76 11.32 1.09
N TYR A 9 -14.80 11.04 1.97
CA TYR A 9 -13.41 10.76 1.60
C TYR A 9 -12.97 9.44 2.20
N PHE A 10 -12.48 8.54 1.35
CA PHE A 10 -11.80 7.32 1.75
C PHE A 10 -10.34 7.43 1.33
N ASP A 11 -9.45 7.26 2.30
CA ASP A 11 -8.01 7.39 2.14
C ASP A 11 -7.40 6.02 1.83
N ALA A 12 -6.93 5.84 0.60
CA ALA A 12 -6.34 4.59 0.16
C ALA A 12 -4.91 4.36 0.66
N ASP A 13 -4.28 5.36 1.31
CA ASP A 13 -2.90 5.26 1.75
C ASP A 13 -2.60 6.05 3.02
N SER A 14 -2.15 5.33 4.05
CA SER A 14 -1.65 5.93 5.28
C SER A 14 -0.78 4.92 6.03
N HIS A 15 0.01 5.43 6.96
CA HIS A 15 1.02 4.64 7.63
C HIS A 15 0.95 4.74 9.15
N LEU A 16 1.21 3.60 9.76
CA LEU A 16 1.66 3.48 11.14
C LEU A 16 3.17 3.76 11.18
N MET A 17 3.60 4.64 12.08
CA MET A 17 5.01 4.94 12.33
C MET A 17 5.49 4.10 13.51
N GLU A 18 5.83 2.83 13.28
CA GLU A 18 6.11 1.88 14.36
C GLU A 18 7.13 2.41 15.38
N THR A 19 6.94 2.06 16.66
CA THR A 19 7.97 2.28 17.68
C THR A 19 9.04 1.19 17.62
N PRO A 20 10.25 1.42 18.15
CA PRO A 20 11.33 0.43 18.09
C PRO A 20 10.95 -0.94 18.65
N GLU A 21 10.13 -0.99 19.70
CA GLU A 21 9.68 -2.22 20.34
C GLU A 21 8.43 -2.84 19.71
N TRP A 22 7.80 -2.17 18.73
CA TRP A 22 6.46 -2.51 18.24
C TRP A 22 6.37 -3.93 17.69
N LEU A 23 7.21 -4.31 16.72
CA LEU A 23 7.11 -5.66 16.15
C LEU A 23 7.45 -6.73 17.19
N ALA A 24 8.46 -6.47 18.01
CA ALA A 24 8.93 -7.39 19.03
C ALA A 24 7.85 -7.66 20.10
N SER A 25 6.99 -6.69 20.44
CA SER A 25 5.92 -6.89 21.42
C SER A 25 4.84 -7.86 20.94
N TYR A 26 4.61 -7.95 19.63
CA TYR A 26 3.66 -8.89 19.03
C TYR A 26 4.27 -10.23 18.61
N ALA A 27 5.60 -10.29 18.50
CA ALA A 27 6.30 -11.50 18.08
C ALA A 27 6.27 -12.60 19.13
N ASP A 28 6.11 -13.84 18.65
CA ASP A 28 6.18 -15.04 19.47
C ASP A 28 7.55 -15.18 20.14
N PRO A 29 7.65 -15.77 21.34
CA PRO A 29 8.91 -15.86 22.09
C PRO A 29 10.07 -16.52 21.33
N GLU A 30 9.77 -17.45 20.44
CA GLU A 30 10.75 -18.17 19.60
C GLU A 30 11.25 -17.32 18.41
N ILE A 31 10.44 -16.36 17.95
CA ILE A 31 10.71 -15.50 16.79
C ILE A 31 11.35 -14.18 17.21
N ARG A 32 10.86 -13.58 18.30
CA ARG A 32 11.33 -12.29 18.84
C ARG A 32 12.85 -12.13 18.89
N PRO A 33 13.66 -13.09 19.42
CA PRO A 33 15.11 -12.93 19.48
C PRO A 33 15.82 -13.07 18.12
N LYS A 34 15.11 -13.51 17.08
CA LYS A 34 15.63 -13.71 15.71
C LYS A 34 15.34 -12.54 14.76
N LEU A 35 14.52 -11.58 15.18
CA LEU A 35 14.22 -10.38 14.40
C LEU A 35 15.49 -9.55 14.20
N GLN A 36 15.65 -8.96 13.00
CA GLN A 36 16.72 -8.01 12.73
C GLN A 36 16.51 -6.73 13.56
N PRO A 37 17.59 -5.98 13.86
CA PRO A 37 17.48 -4.72 14.55
C PRO A 37 16.56 -3.73 13.83
N TYR A 38 15.73 -3.01 14.59
CA TYR A 38 14.89 -1.94 14.08
C TYR A 38 15.73 -0.88 13.35
N LEU A 39 15.33 -0.50 12.12
CA LEU A 39 16.05 0.44 11.25
C LEU A 39 17.55 0.08 11.08
N GLY A 40 17.86 -1.22 11.05
CA GLY A 40 19.24 -1.70 10.98
C GLY A 40 20.13 -1.24 12.15
N GLY A 41 19.52 -0.89 13.29
CA GLY A 41 20.19 -0.35 14.48
C GLY A 41 20.42 1.17 14.46
N LYS A 42 19.81 1.91 13.51
CA LYS A 42 19.88 3.39 13.41
C LYS A 42 18.61 4.05 13.98
N ASP A 43 18.16 3.59 15.14
CA ASP A 43 16.86 3.90 15.74
C ASP A 43 16.86 5.06 16.74
N ARG A 44 18.02 5.67 17.01
CA ARG A 44 18.13 6.79 17.98
C ARG A 44 17.11 7.91 17.72
N LEU A 45 16.93 8.30 16.45
CA LEU A 45 15.98 9.36 16.09
C LEU A 45 14.53 8.93 16.34
N ALA A 46 14.21 7.66 16.11
CA ALA A 46 12.89 7.11 16.41
C ALA A 46 12.64 7.13 17.93
N HIS A 47 13.59 6.65 18.75
CA HIS A 47 13.48 6.72 20.21
C HIS A 47 13.30 8.16 20.73
N GLU A 48 14.08 9.12 20.22
CA GLU A 48 13.97 10.52 20.59
C GLU A 48 12.61 11.11 20.22
N ALA A 49 12.13 10.84 19.01
CA ALA A 49 10.83 11.32 18.53
C ALA A 49 9.67 10.71 19.33
N VAL A 50 9.66 9.39 19.53
CA VAL A 50 8.63 8.68 20.30
C VAL A 50 8.59 9.20 21.74
N ALA A 51 9.75 9.36 22.39
CA ALA A 51 9.83 9.87 23.75
C ALA A 51 9.38 11.33 23.87
N ALA A 52 9.64 12.17 22.85
CA ALA A 52 9.11 13.52 22.82
C ALA A 52 7.57 13.49 22.77
N VAL A 53 7.01 12.80 21.79
CA VAL A 53 5.57 12.71 21.54
C VAL A 53 4.81 12.14 22.74
N GLY A 54 5.29 11.05 23.34
CA GLY A 54 4.67 10.44 24.52
C GLY A 54 4.64 11.33 25.78
N ARG A 55 5.45 12.39 25.85
CA ARG A 55 5.43 13.38 26.94
C ARG A 55 4.52 14.59 26.66
N HIS A 56 4.07 14.77 25.42
CA HIS A 56 3.45 16.01 24.97
C HIS A 56 1.92 16.02 25.05
N TYR A 57 1.24 14.87 24.98
CA TYR A 57 -0.22 14.85 24.82
C TYR A 57 -1.04 14.90 26.12
N ASP A 58 -0.39 14.82 27.28
CA ASP A 58 -1.01 15.15 28.57
C ASP A 58 -1.14 16.68 28.78
N ASP A 59 -0.43 17.49 27.97
CA ASP A 59 -0.52 18.96 27.98
C ASP A 59 -1.51 19.48 26.93
N PRO A 60 -2.60 20.16 27.33
CA PRO A 60 -3.58 20.72 26.40
C PRO A 60 -2.99 21.67 25.36
N SER A 61 -1.94 22.43 25.70
CA SER A 61 -1.32 23.37 24.76
C SER A 61 -0.56 22.65 23.65
N ALA A 62 0.20 21.60 24.00
CA ALA A 62 0.92 20.80 23.03
C ALA A 62 -0.03 19.95 22.16
N MET A 63 -1.16 19.49 22.71
CA MET A 63 -2.22 18.86 21.93
C MET A 63 -2.81 19.83 20.90
N ALA A 64 -3.23 21.03 21.33
CA ALA A 64 -3.78 22.03 20.40
C ALA A 64 -2.81 22.39 19.27
N ALA A 65 -1.52 22.54 19.57
CA ALA A 65 -0.50 22.77 18.56
C ALA A 65 -0.37 21.60 17.57
N ALA A 66 -0.51 20.34 18.02
CA ALA A 66 -0.49 19.17 17.15
C ALA A 66 -1.72 19.10 16.24
N GLU A 67 -2.89 19.51 16.73
CA GLU A 67 -4.12 19.61 15.92
C GLU A 67 -4.01 20.71 14.86
N ASP A 68 -3.46 21.88 15.21
CA ASP A 68 -3.23 22.99 14.26
C ASP A 68 -2.19 22.62 13.18
N GLU A 69 -1.24 21.75 13.52
CA GLU A 69 -0.16 21.28 12.65
C GLU A 69 -0.41 19.89 12.06
N LEU A 70 -1.68 19.45 11.98
CA LEU A 70 -2.10 18.10 11.58
C LEU A 70 -1.38 17.59 10.33
N MET A 71 -1.38 18.37 9.24
CA MET A 71 -0.78 17.98 7.95
C MET A 71 0.68 18.41 7.82
N THR A 72 1.24 19.15 8.78
CA THR A 72 2.62 19.69 8.70
C THR A 72 3.60 18.94 9.57
N ARG A 73 3.17 18.39 10.71
CA ARG A 73 3.96 17.39 11.47
C ARG A 73 3.94 16.06 10.74
N LYS A 74 5.10 15.43 10.63
CA LYS A 74 5.32 14.22 9.83
C LYS A 74 6.06 13.15 10.62
N GLY A 75 5.98 11.92 10.11
CA GLY A 75 6.57 10.75 10.73
C GLY A 75 6.11 10.56 12.18
N TRP A 76 6.99 10.12 13.07
CA TRP A 76 6.64 9.88 14.49
C TRP A 76 6.04 11.11 15.18
N SER A 77 6.38 12.33 14.77
CA SER A 77 5.86 13.56 15.40
C SER A 77 4.41 13.91 15.02
N ALA A 78 3.84 13.22 14.03
CA ALA A 78 2.46 13.46 13.61
C ALA A 78 1.44 12.90 14.61
N LEU A 79 0.27 13.55 14.67
CA LEU A 79 -0.80 13.17 15.60
C LEU A 79 -1.35 11.78 15.25
N GLY A 80 -1.28 10.83 16.19
CA GLY A 80 -1.75 9.47 15.96
C GLY A 80 -0.85 8.65 15.04
N SER A 81 0.41 9.06 14.84
CA SER A 81 1.39 8.32 14.05
C SER A 81 1.60 6.89 14.55
N PHE A 82 1.54 6.65 15.86
CA PHE A 82 1.70 5.33 16.50
C PHE A 82 0.76 5.05 17.68
N ASP A 83 -0.10 6.00 18.04
CA ASP A 83 -1.12 5.82 19.08
C ASP A 83 -2.52 5.73 18.43
N PRO A 84 -3.26 4.63 18.65
CA PRO A 84 -4.54 4.39 17.96
C PRO A 84 -5.66 5.33 18.43
N ALA A 85 -5.66 5.75 19.69
CA ALA A 85 -6.66 6.70 20.20
C ALA A 85 -6.41 8.09 19.60
N LEU A 86 -5.15 8.50 19.50
CA LEU A 86 -4.79 9.75 18.83
C LEU A 86 -4.97 9.67 17.31
N ARG A 87 -4.84 8.48 16.69
CA ARG A 87 -5.17 8.29 15.27
C ARG A 87 -6.66 8.50 15.02
N SER A 88 -7.52 7.99 15.90
CA SER A 88 -8.97 8.23 15.84
C SER A 88 -9.29 9.72 15.93
N ARG A 89 -8.60 10.45 16.80
CA ARG A 89 -8.68 11.92 16.89
C ARG A 89 -8.18 12.60 15.62
N ALA A 90 -7.07 12.14 15.05
CA ALA A 90 -6.55 12.65 13.79
C ALA A 90 -7.56 12.46 12.65
N LEU A 91 -8.24 11.31 12.57
CA LEU A 91 -9.31 11.07 11.58
C LEU A 91 -10.48 12.05 11.72
N ASP A 92 -10.88 12.42 12.95
CA ASP A 92 -11.91 13.45 13.16
C ASP A 92 -11.51 14.80 12.57
N LEU A 93 -10.22 15.14 12.67
CA LEU A 93 -9.66 16.38 12.16
C LEU A 93 -9.37 16.30 10.66
N LEU A 94 -8.99 15.13 10.14
CA LEU A 94 -8.78 14.89 8.71
C LEU A 94 -10.11 14.89 7.95
N GLY A 95 -11.17 14.34 8.52
CA GLY A 95 -12.48 14.19 7.88
C GLY A 95 -12.59 12.97 6.97
N PHE A 96 -11.69 11.99 7.11
CA PHE A 96 -11.74 10.73 6.34
C PHE A 96 -12.65 9.71 7.03
N GLU A 97 -13.50 9.05 6.26
CA GLU A 97 -14.46 8.05 6.75
C GLU A 97 -13.93 6.62 6.71
N ARG A 98 -12.90 6.37 5.89
CA ARG A 98 -12.12 5.14 5.83
C ARG A 98 -10.66 5.47 5.55
N GLN A 99 -9.75 4.67 6.08
CA GLN A 99 -8.32 4.82 5.85
C GLN A 99 -7.65 3.43 5.85
N LEU A 100 -6.98 3.07 4.76
CA LEU A 100 -6.06 1.92 4.75
C LEU A 100 -4.80 2.27 5.54
N VAL A 101 -4.35 1.37 6.42
CA VAL A 101 -3.19 1.58 7.29
C VAL A 101 -2.12 0.53 7.03
N PHE A 102 -0.99 0.97 6.48
CA PHE A 102 0.22 0.18 6.22
C PHE A 102 1.24 0.33 7.36
N SER A 103 2.14 -0.64 7.52
CA SER A 103 3.40 -0.43 8.27
C SER A 103 4.34 0.52 7.53
N THR A 104 5.30 1.09 8.25
CA THR A 104 6.45 1.78 7.63
C THR A 104 7.72 0.94 7.69
N PHE A 105 8.04 0.34 8.85
CA PHE A 105 9.40 -0.16 9.11
C PHE A 105 9.49 -1.64 9.51
N SER A 106 8.39 -2.23 9.99
CA SER A 106 8.42 -3.57 10.60
C SER A 106 8.87 -4.66 9.62
N VAL A 107 8.56 -4.53 8.33
CA VAL A 107 8.90 -5.52 7.29
C VAL A 107 10.41 -5.77 7.21
N GLY A 108 11.23 -4.71 7.30
CA GLY A 108 12.69 -4.80 7.23
C GLY A 108 13.32 -5.65 8.35
N GLN A 109 12.58 -5.94 9.42
CA GLN A 109 13.07 -6.77 10.52
C GLN A 109 13.06 -8.28 10.21
N TYR A 110 12.30 -8.73 9.21
CA TYR A 110 12.11 -10.18 8.97
C TYR A 110 12.10 -10.59 7.49
N GLU A 111 11.79 -9.70 6.54
CA GLU A 111 11.58 -10.09 5.13
C GLU A 111 12.79 -10.77 4.48
N SER A 112 13.99 -10.35 4.88
CA SER A 112 15.27 -10.82 4.32
C SER A 112 15.87 -11.97 5.12
N ALA A 113 15.16 -12.49 6.13
CA ALA A 113 15.64 -13.58 6.94
C ALA A 113 15.77 -14.87 6.11
N ALA A 114 16.87 -15.59 6.31
CA ALA A 114 17.08 -16.88 5.66
C ALA A 114 16.17 -17.99 6.22
N ASP A 115 15.77 -17.87 7.48
CA ASP A 115 14.87 -18.79 8.18
C ASP A 115 13.41 -18.40 7.87
N LEU A 116 12.69 -19.27 7.15
CA LEU A 116 11.28 -19.01 6.80
C LEU A 116 10.37 -18.91 8.03
N ASP A 117 10.74 -19.51 9.16
CA ASP A 117 9.96 -19.34 10.39
C ASP A 117 10.07 -17.91 10.92
N VAL A 118 11.19 -17.23 10.69
CA VAL A 118 11.34 -15.80 11.01
C VAL A 118 10.53 -14.95 10.03
N VAL A 119 10.56 -15.28 8.74
CA VAL A 119 9.80 -14.54 7.71
C VAL A 119 8.30 -14.57 8.01
N TYR A 120 7.72 -15.77 8.17
CA TYR A 120 6.29 -15.91 8.42
C TYR A 120 5.90 -15.55 9.86
N GLY A 121 6.74 -15.84 10.85
CA GLY A 121 6.49 -15.46 12.24
C GLY A 121 6.56 -13.94 12.46
N GLY A 122 7.43 -13.24 11.72
CA GLY A 122 7.48 -11.77 11.69
C GLY A 122 6.27 -11.17 11.00
N ALA A 123 5.81 -11.75 9.88
CA ALA A 123 4.58 -11.33 9.21
C ALA A 123 3.33 -11.51 10.10
N ASP A 124 3.21 -12.64 10.78
CA ASP A 124 2.14 -12.92 11.75
C ASP A 124 2.15 -11.94 12.94
N ALA A 125 3.34 -11.65 13.50
CA ALA A 125 3.51 -10.62 14.52
C ALA A 125 3.06 -9.24 14.03
N HIS A 126 3.44 -8.86 12.80
CA HIS A 126 3.01 -7.62 12.17
C HIS A 126 1.48 -7.59 12.02
N ASN A 127 0.86 -8.68 11.55
CA ASN A 127 -0.59 -8.78 11.33
C ASN A 127 -1.38 -8.59 12.64
N ARG A 128 -0.93 -9.21 13.74
CA ARG A 128 -1.49 -8.97 15.07
C ARG A 128 -1.41 -7.49 15.46
N GLY A 129 -0.25 -6.89 15.29
CA GLY A 129 -0.02 -5.49 15.70
C GLY A 129 -0.84 -4.49 14.90
N ILE A 130 -0.91 -4.64 13.57
CA ILE A 130 -1.67 -3.70 12.72
C ILE A 130 -3.17 -3.85 12.93
N ALA A 131 -3.65 -5.08 13.16
CA ALA A 131 -5.05 -5.34 13.48
C ALA A 131 -5.42 -4.77 14.86
N GLU A 132 -4.56 -4.90 15.87
CA GLU A 132 -4.78 -4.28 17.18
C GLU A 132 -4.84 -2.75 17.08
N PHE A 133 -3.91 -2.13 16.34
CA PHE A 133 -3.91 -0.67 16.13
C PHE A 133 -5.21 -0.17 15.48
N CYS A 134 -5.74 -0.90 14.50
CA CYS A 134 -6.96 -0.49 13.79
C CYS A 134 -8.24 -0.90 14.53
N GLY A 135 -8.20 -1.92 15.40
CA GLY A 135 -9.39 -2.61 15.90
C GLY A 135 -10.34 -1.77 16.76
N ALA A 136 -9.90 -0.63 17.29
CA ALA A 136 -10.72 0.26 18.10
C ALA A 136 -11.57 1.26 17.27
N ASP A 137 -11.23 1.50 16.01
CA ASP A 137 -11.94 2.43 15.13
C ASP A 137 -12.21 1.81 13.76
N HIS A 138 -13.47 1.52 13.48
CA HIS A 138 -13.95 0.95 12.21
C HIS A 138 -13.61 1.75 10.94
N ARG A 139 -13.16 3.01 11.08
CA ARG A 139 -12.65 3.80 9.96
C ARG A 139 -11.26 3.33 9.52
N LEU A 140 -10.48 2.75 10.42
CA LEU A 140 -9.14 2.24 10.14
C LEU A 140 -9.23 0.80 9.63
N VAL A 141 -8.55 0.54 8.52
CA VAL A 141 -8.49 -0.78 7.90
C VAL A 141 -7.03 -1.22 7.83
N GLY A 142 -6.64 -2.14 8.71
CA GLY A 142 -5.28 -2.65 8.77
C GLY A 142 -4.93 -3.47 7.53
N VAL A 143 -3.76 -3.19 6.94
CA VAL A 143 -3.18 -3.97 5.85
C VAL A 143 -2.15 -4.94 6.43
N GLY A 144 -2.48 -6.23 6.41
CA GLY A 144 -1.57 -7.28 6.86
C GLY A 144 -0.45 -7.56 5.84
N GLN A 145 0.58 -8.28 6.23
CA GLN A 145 1.70 -8.72 5.40
C GLN A 145 1.57 -10.21 5.12
N VAL A 146 1.69 -10.59 3.84
CA VAL A 146 1.71 -11.99 3.41
C VAL A 146 2.94 -12.24 2.53
N PRO A 147 4.00 -12.86 3.07
CA PRO A 147 5.15 -13.27 2.28
C PRO A 147 4.77 -14.34 1.27
N LEU A 148 5.26 -14.20 0.03
CA LEU A 148 5.06 -15.18 -1.05
C LEU A 148 6.24 -16.17 -1.18
N VAL A 149 7.09 -16.31 -0.17
CA VAL A 149 8.33 -17.11 -0.29
C VAL A 149 8.06 -18.62 -0.37
N ASP A 150 6.97 -19.09 0.26
CA ASP A 150 6.46 -20.45 0.26
C ASP A 150 4.94 -20.43 -0.03
N PRO A 151 4.45 -21.01 -1.14
CA PRO A 151 3.05 -20.89 -1.53
C PRO A 151 2.05 -21.47 -0.52
N ASP A 152 2.38 -22.60 0.12
CA ASP A 152 1.48 -23.25 1.08
C ASP A 152 1.40 -22.41 2.37
N ARG A 153 2.54 -21.92 2.87
CA ARG A 153 2.56 -21.01 4.03
C ARG A 153 1.95 -19.66 3.71
N ALA A 154 2.09 -19.14 2.49
CA ALA A 154 1.46 -17.91 2.05
C ALA A 154 -0.06 -18.02 2.10
N ALA A 155 -0.62 -19.15 1.65
CA ALA A 155 -2.05 -19.38 1.72
C ALA A 155 -2.57 -19.43 3.18
N VAL A 156 -1.82 -20.07 4.09
CA VAL A 156 -2.13 -20.05 5.53
C VAL A 156 -2.01 -18.63 6.11
N ALA A 157 -0.98 -17.89 5.73
CA ALA A 157 -0.77 -16.52 6.21
C ALA A 157 -1.90 -15.55 5.77
N VAL A 158 -2.54 -15.78 4.62
CA VAL A 158 -3.78 -15.07 4.24
C VAL A 158 -4.88 -15.34 5.26
N ASP A 159 -5.14 -16.62 5.58
CA ASP A 159 -6.18 -17.01 6.53
C ASP A 159 -5.89 -16.41 7.92
N ASP A 160 -4.64 -16.45 8.37
CA ASP A 160 -4.21 -15.90 9.66
C ASP A 160 -4.34 -14.37 9.72
N ALA A 161 -3.97 -13.65 8.64
CA ALA A 161 -4.13 -12.20 8.57
C ALA A 161 -5.61 -11.79 8.65
N ILE A 162 -6.48 -12.49 7.93
CA ILE A 162 -7.93 -12.25 7.97
C ILE A 162 -8.47 -12.55 9.37
N ALA A 163 -8.05 -13.67 9.98
CA ALA A 163 -8.47 -14.05 11.33
C ALA A 163 -7.99 -13.05 12.40
N ALA A 164 -6.83 -12.42 12.21
CA ALA A 164 -6.32 -11.37 13.09
C ALA A 164 -7.16 -10.08 13.00
N GLY A 165 -7.88 -9.86 11.89
CA GLY A 165 -8.72 -8.69 11.66
C GLY A 165 -8.19 -7.73 10.58
N CYS A 166 -7.21 -8.13 9.78
CA CYS A 166 -6.76 -7.34 8.63
C CYS A 166 -7.85 -7.30 7.54
N GLY A 167 -8.16 -6.10 7.05
CA GLY A 167 -9.18 -5.91 6.00
C GLY A 167 -8.62 -5.99 4.58
N SER A 168 -7.29 -6.01 4.43
CA SER A 168 -6.57 -6.32 3.20
C SER A 168 -5.19 -6.88 3.53
N VAL A 169 -4.47 -7.38 2.52
CA VAL A 169 -3.09 -7.84 2.68
C VAL A 169 -2.16 -7.23 1.64
N LEU A 170 -0.93 -6.92 2.02
CA LEU A 170 0.15 -6.51 1.15
C LEU A 170 0.89 -7.75 0.68
N LEU A 171 1.09 -7.83 -0.63
CA LEU A 171 1.92 -8.84 -1.28
C LEU A 171 3.14 -8.19 -1.92
N PRO A 172 4.29 -8.88 -1.93
CA PRO A 172 5.45 -8.40 -2.63
C PRO A 172 5.21 -8.32 -4.14
N SER A 173 5.53 -7.17 -4.75
CA SER A 173 5.44 -6.98 -6.20
C SER A 173 6.56 -7.70 -6.95
N ALA A 174 7.69 -7.97 -6.28
CA ALA A 174 8.75 -8.80 -6.82
C ALA A 174 8.47 -10.29 -6.58
N PRO A 175 8.86 -11.16 -7.53
CA PRO A 175 8.76 -12.60 -7.31
C PRO A 175 9.68 -13.01 -6.15
N ALA A 176 9.13 -13.77 -5.20
CA ALA A 176 9.86 -14.15 -4.00
C ALA A 176 11.00 -15.15 -4.28
N ARG A 177 10.94 -15.89 -5.39
CA ARG A 177 11.91 -16.91 -5.85
C ARG A 177 11.82 -17.07 -7.37
N ASP A 178 12.29 -18.22 -7.87
CA ASP A 178 12.28 -18.61 -9.29
C ASP A 178 10.91 -19.02 -9.84
N ILE A 179 9.81 -18.86 -9.08
CA ILE A 179 8.44 -19.16 -9.54
C ILE A 179 7.58 -17.90 -9.61
N SER A 180 6.83 -17.78 -10.71
CA SER A 180 5.90 -16.67 -10.94
C SER A 180 4.81 -16.59 -9.87
N PRO A 181 4.30 -15.40 -9.48
CA PRO A 181 3.09 -15.27 -8.68
C PRO A 181 1.86 -15.93 -9.32
N THR A 182 1.91 -16.21 -10.62
CA THR A 182 0.86 -16.90 -11.38
C THR A 182 1.02 -18.43 -11.43
N HIS A 183 2.09 -18.96 -10.82
CA HIS A 183 2.31 -20.40 -10.75
C HIS A 183 1.14 -21.08 -10.01
N PRO A 184 0.63 -22.25 -10.45
CA PRO A 184 -0.52 -22.92 -9.83
C PRO A 184 -0.38 -23.21 -8.34
N ALA A 185 0.84 -23.25 -7.80
CA ALA A 185 1.09 -23.37 -6.36
C ALA A 185 0.48 -22.18 -5.57
N TYR A 186 0.34 -20.99 -6.16
CA TYR A 186 -0.30 -19.83 -5.54
C TYR A 186 -1.82 -19.77 -5.77
N ASP A 187 -2.43 -20.72 -6.49
CA ASP A 187 -3.89 -20.75 -6.65
C ASP A 187 -4.60 -20.78 -5.27
N GLY A 188 -3.99 -21.41 -4.27
CA GLY A 188 -4.50 -21.40 -2.89
C GLY A 188 -4.52 -20.01 -2.23
N VAL A 189 -3.60 -19.11 -2.59
CA VAL A 189 -3.56 -17.71 -2.13
C VAL A 189 -4.67 -16.91 -2.82
N TRP A 190 -4.75 -17.00 -4.15
CA TRP A 190 -5.69 -16.24 -4.96
C TRP A 190 -7.15 -16.63 -4.69
N ALA A 191 -7.41 -17.94 -4.53
CA ALA A 191 -8.73 -18.45 -4.19
C ALA A 191 -9.21 -17.90 -2.84
N ARG A 192 -8.37 -17.95 -1.79
CA ARG A 192 -8.73 -17.45 -0.45
C ARG A 192 -9.07 -15.96 -0.46
N LEU A 193 -8.24 -15.14 -1.09
CA LEU A 193 -8.49 -13.69 -1.19
C LEU A 193 -9.79 -13.39 -1.94
N ALA A 194 -10.02 -14.08 -3.05
CA ALA A 194 -11.24 -13.92 -3.84
C ALA A 194 -12.50 -14.39 -3.09
N GLU A 195 -12.45 -15.55 -2.44
CA GLU A 195 -13.57 -16.14 -1.68
C GLU A 195 -13.90 -15.32 -0.42
N ALA A 196 -12.88 -14.83 0.29
CA ALA A 196 -13.06 -13.97 1.45
C ALA A 196 -13.50 -12.56 1.08
N GLY A 197 -13.37 -12.17 -0.19
CA GLY A 197 -13.59 -10.80 -0.63
C GLY A 197 -12.57 -9.82 -0.05
N VAL A 198 -11.35 -10.28 0.23
CA VAL A 198 -10.28 -9.46 0.81
C VAL A 198 -9.34 -9.04 -0.31
N PRO A 199 -9.19 -7.73 -0.61
CA PRO A 199 -8.27 -7.28 -1.64
C PRO A 199 -6.82 -7.48 -1.20
N PHE A 200 -5.92 -7.63 -2.17
CA PHE A 200 -4.49 -7.51 -1.93
C PHE A 200 -3.95 -6.16 -2.43
N MET A 201 -2.84 -5.74 -1.88
CA MET A 201 -2.19 -4.47 -2.19
C MET A 201 -0.77 -4.73 -2.68
N LEU A 202 -0.36 -4.00 -3.72
CA LEU A 202 1.03 -3.82 -4.09
C LEU A 202 1.42 -2.41 -3.65
N HIS A 203 2.35 -2.31 -2.72
CA HIS A 203 2.79 -1.05 -2.14
C HIS A 203 4.28 -0.85 -2.34
N LEU A 204 4.73 0.41 -2.28
CA LEU A 204 6.15 0.71 -2.15
C LEU A 204 6.78 -0.03 -0.96
N GLY A 205 8.01 -0.49 -1.13
CA GLY A 205 8.72 -1.29 -0.12
C GLY A 205 8.40 -2.79 -0.16
N GLY A 206 7.31 -3.22 -0.82
CA GLY A 206 6.95 -4.64 -0.88
C GLY A 206 7.82 -5.52 -1.77
N GLY A 207 8.72 -4.99 -2.62
CA GLY A 207 9.39 -5.76 -3.68
C GLY A 207 10.90 -5.70 -3.69
N GLY A 208 11.53 -5.21 -2.62
CA GLY A 208 12.95 -4.86 -2.62
C GLY A 208 13.25 -3.59 -3.43
N ASN A 209 14.52 -3.41 -3.80
CA ASN A 209 14.98 -2.18 -4.45
C ASN A 209 14.40 -2.06 -5.89
N PRO A 210 13.66 -0.98 -6.20
CA PRO A 210 13.05 -0.80 -7.53
C PRO A 210 14.11 -0.52 -8.61
N LEU A 211 15.30 -0.07 -8.20
CA LEU A 211 16.43 0.22 -9.07
C LEU A 211 17.61 -0.69 -8.73
N ASP A 212 18.22 -1.29 -9.76
CA ASP A 212 19.48 -2.03 -9.59
C ASP A 212 20.57 -1.07 -9.03
N PRO A 213 21.22 -1.41 -7.90
CA PRO A 213 22.25 -0.58 -7.27
C PRO A 213 23.41 -0.17 -8.20
N ALA A 214 23.66 -0.92 -9.27
CA ALA A 214 24.65 -0.56 -10.27
C ALA A 214 24.36 0.83 -10.92
N PHE A 215 23.09 1.22 -11.07
CA PHE A 215 22.72 2.52 -11.67
C PHE A 215 22.99 3.73 -10.76
N VAL A 216 23.24 3.52 -9.47
CA VAL A 216 23.66 4.58 -8.54
C VAL A 216 25.17 4.57 -8.27
N ASN A 217 25.85 3.45 -8.57
CA ASN A 217 27.30 3.33 -8.44
C ASN A 217 28.06 4.01 -9.59
N ASN A 218 28.03 5.34 -9.63
CA ASN A 218 28.73 6.15 -10.64
C ASN A 218 29.95 6.91 -10.10
N GLY A 219 30.46 6.51 -8.93
CA GLY A 219 31.62 7.12 -8.27
C GLY A 219 31.37 8.49 -7.62
N ARG A 220 30.10 8.91 -7.49
CA ARG A 220 29.71 10.16 -6.82
C ARG A 220 29.13 9.89 -5.42
N PRO A 221 29.09 10.89 -4.52
CA PRO A 221 28.40 10.76 -3.25
C PRO A 221 26.94 10.36 -3.45
N MET A 222 26.44 9.47 -2.60
CA MET A 222 25.03 9.11 -2.59
C MET A 222 24.20 10.32 -2.14
N PRO A 223 23.14 10.69 -2.88
CA PRO A 223 22.22 11.71 -2.41
C PRO A 223 21.41 11.18 -1.22
N GLY A 224 21.03 12.08 -0.31
CA GLY A 224 20.07 11.80 0.74
C GLY A 224 18.70 11.41 0.18
N ASP A 225 17.86 10.80 1.02
CA ASP A 225 16.48 10.46 0.69
C ASP A 225 15.49 11.36 1.46
N MET A 226 14.19 11.22 1.18
CA MET A 226 13.12 12.05 1.76
C MET A 226 12.87 11.74 3.25
N LEU A 227 13.33 10.59 3.75
CA LEU A 227 13.23 10.15 5.15
C LEU A 227 14.48 10.51 5.98
N GLY A 228 15.59 10.89 5.33
CA GLY A 228 16.81 11.44 5.95
C GLY A 228 18.11 10.77 5.49
N ASP A 229 19.23 11.14 6.12
CA ASP A 229 20.54 10.51 5.86
C ASP A 229 20.59 9.11 6.53
N GLY A 230 19.86 8.14 5.97
CA GLY A 230 19.58 6.88 6.66
C GLY A 230 19.59 5.63 5.79
N GLY A 231 19.13 5.75 4.55
CA GLY A 231 19.19 4.69 3.55
C GLY A 231 18.01 3.73 3.65
N GLU A 232 16.86 4.16 3.16
CA GLU A 232 15.70 3.31 2.80
C GLU A 232 14.59 4.12 2.06
N GLY A 233 14.71 5.44 1.92
CA GLY A 233 13.72 6.26 1.22
C GLY A 233 13.89 6.34 -0.30
N VAL A 234 12.86 6.82 -0.99
CA VAL A 234 12.82 7.02 -2.45
C VAL A 234 13.69 8.19 -2.87
N ARG A 235 14.58 7.97 -3.84
CA ARG A 235 15.35 9.04 -4.51
C ARG A 235 14.82 9.28 -5.92
N ALA A 236 15.29 10.36 -6.55
CA ALA A 236 14.84 10.75 -7.89
C ALA A 236 14.96 9.64 -8.95
N LYS A 237 15.98 8.78 -8.89
CA LYS A 237 16.09 7.65 -9.83
C LYS A 237 15.15 6.50 -9.48
N ASP A 238 14.99 6.21 -8.20
CA ASP A 238 14.06 5.19 -7.70
C ASP A 238 12.63 5.57 -8.09
N PHE A 239 12.27 6.85 -7.92
CA PHE A 239 10.98 7.44 -8.31
C PHE A 239 10.61 7.14 -9.77
N MET A 240 11.59 7.14 -10.68
CA MET A 240 11.35 6.91 -12.11
C MET A 240 11.06 5.45 -12.47
N VAL A 241 11.27 4.51 -11.56
CA VAL A 241 11.14 3.06 -11.81
C VAL A 241 10.27 2.35 -10.79
N LEU A 242 9.61 3.09 -9.87
CA LEU A 242 8.71 2.54 -8.86
C LEU A 242 7.70 1.57 -9.49
N ASN A 243 7.05 2.01 -10.57
CA ASN A 243 5.98 1.26 -11.23
C ASN A 243 6.44 -0.06 -11.89
N PHE A 244 7.73 -0.30 -12.11
CA PHE A 244 8.15 -1.46 -12.91
C PHE A 244 7.83 -2.80 -12.25
N GLY A 245 8.00 -2.90 -10.93
CA GLY A 245 7.61 -4.09 -10.15
C GLY A 245 6.11 -4.42 -10.32
N PRO A 246 5.19 -3.54 -9.91
CA PRO A 246 3.76 -3.79 -10.04
C PRO A 246 3.30 -3.91 -11.51
N GLU A 247 3.92 -3.22 -12.46
CA GLU A 247 3.63 -3.37 -13.89
C GLU A 247 3.92 -4.79 -14.39
N VAL A 248 5.09 -5.34 -14.04
CA VAL A 248 5.48 -6.72 -14.39
C VAL A 248 4.57 -7.72 -13.70
N PHE A 249 4.27 -7.50 -12.40
CA PHE A 249 3.39 -8.35 -11.63
C PHE A 249 1.99 -8.43 -12.26
N LEU A 250 1.35 -7.29 -12.52
CA LEU A 250 0.01 -7.23 -13.12
C LEU A 250 0.00 -7.80 -14.53
N THR A 251 1.06 -7.58 -15.31
CA THR A 251 1.20 -8.18 -16.64
C THR A 251 1.14 -9.70 -16.57
N ALA A 252 1.87 -10.32 -15.64
CA ALA A 252 1.80 -11.77 -15.44
C ALA A 252 0.38 -12.20 -15.03
N MET A 253 -0.21 -11.55 -14.01
CA MET A 253 -1.54 -11.89 -13.49
C MET A 253 -2.63 -11.86 -14.57
N VAL A 254 -2.60 -10.86 -15.46
CA VAL A 254 -3.54 -10.73 -16.58
C VAL A 254 -3.27 -11.78 -17.66
N LEU A 255 -2.05 -11.86 -18.18
CA LEU A 255 -1.75 -12.68 -19.35
C LEU A 255 -1.78 -14.19 -19.05
N ASP A 256 -1.51 -14.58 -17.80
CA ASP A 256 -1.65 -15.96 -17.33
C ASP A 256 -3.09 -16.26 -16.82
N GLY A 257 -4.02 -15.31 -16.95
CA GLY A 257 -5.44 -15.50 -16.67
C GLY A 257 -5.79 -15.71 -15.19
N VAL A 258 -4.99 -15.19 -14.25
CA VAL A 258 -5.32 -15.31 -12.82
C VAL A 258 -6.60 -14.53 -12.51
N PHE A 259 -6.71 -13.30 -13.01
CA PHE A 259 -7.91 -12.47 -12.84
C PHE A 259 -9.15 -13.05 -13.54
N GLU A 260 -8.97 -13.87 -14.58
CA GLU A 260 -10.05 -14.65 -15.20
C GLU A 260 -10.52 -15.80 -14.29
N ARG A 261 -9.58 -16.57 -13.71
CA ARG A 261 -9.91 -17.67 -12.81
C ARG A 261 -10.57 -17.19 -11.51
N TYR A 262 -10.19 -16.01 -11.04
CA TYR A 262 -10.67 -15.41 -9.80
C TYR A 262 -11.30 -14.04 -10.08
N PRO A 263 -12.52 -13.97 -10.65
CA PRO A 263 -13.13 -12.71 -11.09
C PRO A 263 -13.47 -11.74 -9.96
N HIS A 264 -13.51 -12.22 -8.70
CA HIS A 264 -13.74 -11.41 -7.51
C HIS A 264 -12.44 -11.00 -6.79
N LEU A 265 -11.28 -11.43 -7.28
CA LEU A 265 -9.99 -11.00 -6.75
C LEU A 265 -9.77 -9.52 -7.05
N ARG A 266 -9.36 -8.73 -6.06
CA ARG A 266 -9.17 -7.28 -6.23
C ARG A 266 -7.79 -6.84 -5.77
N CYS A 267 -7.22 -5.86 -6.46
CA CYS A 267 -5.87 -5.37 -6.26
C CYS A 267 -5.87 -3.85 -6.10
N GLY A 268 -5.21 -3.34 -5.07
CA GLY A 268 -4.77 -1.94 -5.02
C GLY A 268 -3.30 -1.83 -5.39
N VAL A 269 -2.92 -0.84 -6.20
CA VAL A 269 -1.53 -0.45 -6.42
C VAL A 269 -1.33 0.93 -5.80
N ILE A 270 -0.63 0.93 -4.67
CA ILE A 270 -0.63 2.04 -3.72
C ILE A 270 0.78 2.63 -3.64
N GLU A 271 0.88 3.96 -3.65
CA GLU A 271 2.13 4.73 -3.56
C GLU A 271 3.13 4.50 -4.73
N GLN A 272 2.62 4.22 -5.95
CA GLN A 272 3.45 3.91 -7.14
C GLN A 272 3.22 4.86 -8.31
N GLY A 273 2.42 5.91 -8.09
CA GLY A 273 1.89 6.77 -9.15
C GLY A 273 0.98 6.03 -10.13
N ALA A 274 0.37 6.77 -11.05
CA ALA A 274 -0.63 6.21 -11.95
C ALA A 274 -0.49 6.64 -13.42
N GLY A 275 0.46 7.50 -13.76
CA GLY A 275 0.70 7.94 -15.15
C GLY A 275 1.05 6.82 -16.13
N TRP A 276 1.64 5.72 -15.63
CA TRP A 276 2.01 4.56 -16.43
C TRP A 276 0.81 3.68 -16.82
N VAL A 277 -0.32 3.80 -16.11
CA VAL A 277 -1.51 2.95 -16.29
C VAL A 277 -2.09 3.07 -17.71
N ILE A 278 -2.12 4.27 -18.29
CA ILE A 278 -2.61 4.46 -19.68
C ILE A 278 -1.77 3.62 -20.66
N SER A 279 -0.44 3.66 -20.50
CA SER A 279 0.46 2.90 -21.36
C SER A 279 0.34 1.40 -21.11
N LEU A 280 0.10 0.98 -19.87
CA LEU A 280 -0.14 -0.42 -19.51
C LEU A 280 -1.34 -1.01 -20.26
N LEU A 281 -2.49 -0.33 -20.17
CA LEU A 281 -3.74 -0.80 -20.78
C LEU A 281 -3.58 -1.01 -22.29
N GLU A 282 -3.00 -0.03 -23.00
CA GLU A 282 -2.72 -0.13 -24.43
C GLU A 282 -1.72 -1.24 -24.78
N ARG A 283 -0.65 -1.37 -23.98
CA ARG A 283 0.40 -2.38 -24.21
C ARG A 283 -0.11 -3.80 -23.99
N MET A 284 -0.93 -4.03 -22.97
CA MET A 284 -1.53 -5.35 -22.70
C MET A 284 -2.43 -5.79 -23.86
N ASP A 285 -3.30 -4.89 -24.32
CA ASP A 285 -4.17 -5.11 -25.47
C ASP A 285 -3.38 -5.39 -26.76
N PHE A 286 -2.30 -4.63 -26.98
CA PHE A 286 -1.39 -4.86 -28.09
C PHE A 286 -0.71 -6.23 -28.00
N ALA A 287 -0.22 -6.61 -26.82
CA ALA A 287 0.40 -7.91 -26.59
C ALA A 287 -0.58 -9.06 -26.85
N GLN A 288 -1.80 -8.98 -26.29
CA GLN A 288 -2.86 -9.97 -26.53
C GLN A 288 -3.12 -10.15 -28.03
N ARG A 289 -3.32 -9.07 -28.79
CA ARG A 289 -3.55 -9.14 -30.24
C ARG A 289 -2.36 -9.74 -31.00
N SER A 290 -1.14 -9.43 -30.58
CA SER A 290 0.09 -9.82 -31.28
C SER A 290 0.46 -11.29 -31.04
N PHE A 291 0.27 -11.79 -29.82
CA PHE A 291 0.80 -13.07 -29.38
C PHE A 291 -0.25 -14.17 -29.19
N LYS A 292 -1.56 -13.87 -29.24
CA LYS A 292 -2.62 -14.91 -29.10
C LYS A 292 -2.55 -16.08 -30.09
N LYS A 293 -1.82 -15.96 -31.20
CA LYS A 293 -1.63 -17.08 -32.15
C LYS A 293 -0.60 -18.10 -31.67
N THR A 294 0.34 -17.66 -30.83
CA THR A 294 1.45 -18.47 -30.31
C THR A 294 1.27 -18.86 -28.85
N GLU A 295 0.33 -18.22 -28.14
CA GLU A 295 0.11 -18.41 -26.71
C GLU A 295 -1.35 -18.86 -26.45
N PRO A 296 -1.59 -20.18 -26.27
CA PRO A 296 -2.94 -20.71 -26.11
C PRO A 296 -3.71 -20.18 -24.90
N LEU A 297 -3.02 -19.91 -23.78
CA LEU A 297 -3.65 -19.32 -22.58
C LEU A 297 -4.16 -17.90 -22.87
N LEU A 298 -3.31 -17.07 -23.45
CA LEU A 298 -3.65 -15.72 -23.89
C LEU A 298 -4.80 -15.71 -24.92
N ALA A 299 -4.84 -16.72 -25.80
CA ALA A 299 -5.90 -16.89 -26.78
C ALA A 299 -7.25 -17.27 -26.17
N ALA A 300 -7.23 -17.88 -24.98
CA ALA A 300 -8.42 -18.36 -24.29
C ALA A 300 -9.08 -17.28 -23.41
N LEU A 301 -8.41 -16.14 -23.17
CA LEU A 301 -9.02 -15.02 -22.44
C LEU A 301 -10.25 -14.48 -23.20
N PRO A 302 -11.45 -14.46 -22.60
CA PRO A 302 -12.67 -13.98 -23.25
C PRO A 302 -12.70 -12.45 -23.45
N GLU A 303 -12.07 -11.71 -22.54
CA GLU A 303 -12.07 -10.24 -22.52
C GLU A 303 -10.75 -9.67 -23.05
N LYS A 304 -10.71 -8.35 -23.27
CA LYS A 304 -9.42 -7.72 -23.57
C LYS A 304 -8.55 -7.77 -22.33
N ALA A 305 -7.24 -7.88 -22.53
CA ALA A 305 -6.29 -7.90 -21.42
C ALA A 305 -6.44 -6.65 -20.51
N SER A 306 -6.69 -5.46 -21.08
CA SER A 306 -6.96 -4.25 -20.30
C SER A 306 -8.26 -4.29 -19.49
N ASP A 307 -9.28 -5.04 -19.92
CA ASP A 307 -10.58 -5.10 -19.21
C ASP A 307 -10.41 -5.75 -17.83
N TYR A 308 -9.49 -6.71 -17.68
CA TYR A 308 -9.12 -7.30 -16.39
C TYR A 308 -8.55 -6.27 -15.39
N ILE A 309 -7.72 -5.34 -15.87
CA ILE A 309 -7.20 -4.25 -15.03
C ILE A 309 -8.35 -3.32 -14.60
N ARG A 310 -9.21 -2.93 -15.55
CA ARG A 310 -10.35 -2.03 -15.30
C ARG A 310 -11.29 -2.55 -14.22
N ARG A 311 -11.61 -3.85 -14.26
CA ARG A 311 -12.58 -4.45 -13.36
C ARG A 311 -12.01 -4.81 -11.98
N GLN A 312 -10.71 -5.11 -11.86
CA GLN A 312 -10.14 -5.70 -10.64
C GLN A 312 -9.02 -4.88 -9.98
N VAL A 313 -8.49 -3.83 -10.63
CA VAL A 313 -7.33 -3.10 -10.13
C VAL A 313 -7.63 -1.62 -9.96
N LYS A 314 -7.24 -1.05 -8.82
CA LYS A 314 -7.29 0.38 -8.54
C LYS A 314 -5.88 0.92 -8.22
N PHE A 315 -5.63 2.19 -8.50
CA PHE A 315 -4.32 2.82 -8.40
C PHE A 315 -4.41 4.14 -7.62
N THR A 316 -3.37 4.46 -6.84
CA THR A 316 -3.24 5.80 -6.23
C THR A 316 -2.24 6.64 -7.03
N PRO A 317 -2.67 7.74 -7.65
CA PRO A 317 -1.75 8.71 -8.25
C PRO A 317 -1.00 9.50 -7.16
N PHE A 318 0.18 10.02 -7.49
CA PHE A 318 0.82 11.00 -6.62
C PHE A 318 0.07 12.34 -6.69
N PRO A 319 0.08 13.16 -5.61
CA PRO A 319 -0.60 14.46 -5.60
C PRO A 319 -0.17 15.45 -6.70
N HIS A 320 0.98 15.24 -7.32
CA HIS A 320 1.50 16.07 -8.40
C HIS A 320 1.18 15.55 -9.81
N GLU A 321 0.56 14.38 -9.93
CA GLU A 321 0.14 13.85 -11.23
C GLU A 321 -1.15 14.53 -11.71
N PRO A 322 -1.34 14.66 -13.04
CA PRO A 322 -2.52 15.30 -13.60
C PRO A 322 -3.74 14.36 -13.58
N VAL A 323 -4.31 14.09 -12.42
CA VAL A 323 -5.40 13.12 -12.20
C VAL A 323 -6.62 13.33 -13.11
N GLY A 324 -7.06 14.56 -13.35
CA GLY A 324 -8.15 14.82 -14.29
C GLY A 324 -7.84 14.34 -15.72
N TRP A 325 -6.59 14.52 -16.17
CA TRP A 325 -6.11 14.00 -17.45
C TRP A 325 -6.00 12.46 -17.44
N LEU A 326 -5.55 11.87 -16.32
CA LEU A 326 -5.52 10.42 -16.15
C LEU A 326 -6.91 9.81 -16.27
N ILE A 327 -7.91 10.40 -15.61
CA ILE A 327 -9.31 9.99 -15.70
C ILE A 327 -9.83 10.10 -17.14
N GLU A 328 -9.56 11.21 -17.83
CA GLU A 328 -9.99 11.41 -19.22
C GLU A 328 -9.45 10.34 -20.17
N HIS A 329 -8.21 9.88 -19.96
CA HIS A 329 -7.53 8.98 -20.91
C HIS A 329 -7.59 7.50 -20.51
N ALA A 330 -7.65 7.22 -19.20
CA ALA A 330 -7.68 5.86 -18.69
C ALA A 330 -9.09 5.43 -18.28
N GLY A 331 -9.94 6.32 -17.77
CA GLY A 331 -11.24 5.99 -17.17
C GLY A 331 -11.33 6.40 -15.70
N ASP A 332 -12.53 6.73 -15.24
CA ASP A 332 -12.79 7.21 -13.87
C ASP A 332 -12.88 6.09 -12.83
N GLU A 333 -12.85 4.83 -13.27
CA GLU A 333 -12.95 3.66 -12.40
C GLU A 333 -11.63 3.23 -11.78
N LEU A 334 -10.50 3.81 -12.21
CA LEU A 334 -9.18 3.26 -11.91
C LEU A 334 -8.47 3.93 -10.73
N PHE A 335 -8.79 5.18 -10.39
CA PHE A 335 -7.95 6.00 -9.51
C PHE A 335 -8.62 6.30 -8.17
N MET A 336 -7.86 6.23 -7.08
CA MET A 336 -8.33 6.50 -5.72
C MET A 336 -7.54 7.65 -5.11
N PHE A 337 -8.21 8.43 -4.27
CA PHE A 337 -7.56 9.39 -3.39
C PHE A 337 -6.67 8.70 -2.35
N SER A 338 -5.51 9.29 -2.10
CA SER A 338 -4.61 8.91 -1.01
C SER A 338 -3.94 10.14 -0.39
N SER A 339 -3.75 10.11 0.92
CA SER A 339 -3.06 11.20 1.65
C SER A 339 -1.61 10.89 1.97
N ASP A 340 -1.27 9.59 2.06
CA ASP A 340 0.02 9.10 2.53
C ASP A 340 0.38 9.69 3.92
N TYR A 341 -0.63 9.74 4.78
CA TYR A 341 -0.47 10.29 6.13
C TYR A 341 0.17 9.27 7.07
N PRO A 342 1.23 9.60 7.85
CA PRO A 342 1.85 10.91 8.02
C PRO A 342 3.24 11.02 7.37
N HIS A 343 3.50 10.30 6.28
CA HIS A 343 4.81 10.33 5.62
C HIS A 343 5.11 11.73 5.05
N PRO A 344 6.40 12.14 5.05
CA PRO A 344 6.83 13.37 4.40
C PRO A 344 6.42 13.47 2.92
N GLU A 345 6.40 12.34 2.21
CA GLU A 345 6.13 12.14 0.79
C GLU A 345 4.73 12.65 0.41
N GLY A 346 3.69 12.31 1.18
CA GLY A 346 2.33 12.85 1.03
C GLY A 346 2.23 14.38 1.15
N GLY A 347 3.24 15.04 1.72
CA GLY A 347 3.34 16.49 1.78
C GLY A 347 2.29 17.14 2.70
N LYS A 348 2.14 18.47 2.60
CA LYS A 348 1.35 19.26 3.56
C LYS A 348 -0.10 19.54 3.13
N ASP A 349 -0.41 19.33 1.85
CA ASP A 349 -1.74 19.56 1.29
C ASP A 349 -1.99 18.69 0.05
N PRO A 350 -2.09 17.36 0.19
CA PRO A 350 -2.42 16.49 -0.93
C PRO A 350 -3.82 16.78 -1.49
N LEU A 351 -4.81 17.06 -0.64
CA LEU A 351 -6.19 17.34 -1.08
C LEU A 351 -6.26 18.56 -1.99
N GLY A 352 -5.64 19.68 -1.62
CA GLY A 352 -5.63 20.89 -2.44
C GLY A 352 -4.99 20.67 -3.82
N LYS A 353 -3.96 19.83 -3.91
CA LYS A 353 -3.32 19.47 -5.18
C LYS A 353 -4.23 18.59 -6.05
N PHE A 354 -4.90 17.60 -5.47
CA PHE A 354 -5.86 16.77 -6.21
C PHE A 354 -7.07 17.58 -6.67
N GLU A 355 -7.64 18.45 -5.82
CA GLU A 355 -8.72 19.37 -6.22
C GLU A 355 -8.31 20.25 -7.41
N ALA A 356 -7.11 20.82 -7.37
CA ALA A 356 -6.59 21.63 -8.46
C ALA A 356 -6.44 20.80 -9.75
N SER A 357 -5.97 19.55 -9.64
CA SER A 357 -5.83 18.66 -10.79
C SER A 357 -7.15 18.12 -11.34
N LEU A 358 -8.20 18.06 -10.54
CA LEU A 358 -9.53 17.57 -10.92
C LEU A 358 -10.43 18.70 -11.42
N ALA A 359 -9.96 19.94 -11.46
CA ALA A 359 -10.73 21.07 -11.96
C ALA A 359 -11.24 20.80 -13.40
N GLY A 360 -12.57 20.81 -13.57
CA GLY A 360 -13.24 20.52 -14.85
C GLY A 360 -13.59 19.05 -15.09
N THR A 361 -13.20 18.15 -14.18
CA THR A 361 -13.65 16.74 -14.18
C THR A 361 -15.12 16.67 -13.76
N SER A 362 -15.86 15.68 -14.26
CA SER A 362 -17.29 15.52 -13.92
C SER A 362 -17.48 15.26 -12.42
N PRO A 363 -18.59 15.73 -11.81
CA PRO A 363 -18.88 15.45 -10.41
C PRO A 363 -18.89 13.96 -10.06
N ASP A 364 -19.41 13.12 -10.96
CA ASP A 364 -19.46 11.66 -10.75
C ASP A 364 -18.06 11.05 -10.69
N ALA A 365 -17.15 11.44 -11.59
CA ALA A 365 -15.78 10.96 -11.57
C ALA A 365 -14.99 11.46 -10.36
N VAL A 366 -15.26 12.69 -9.89
CA VAL A 366 -14.70 13.23 -8.64
C VAL A 366 -15.17 12.43 -7.43
N GLU A 367 -16.45 12.07 -7.37
CA GLU A 367 -17.00 11.21 -6.30
C GLU A 367 -16.39 9.80 -6.35
N ARG A 368 -16.25 9.21 -7.55
CA ARG A 368 -15.57 7.92 -7.73
C ARG A 368 -14.13 7.97 -7.23
N PHE A 369 -13.39 9.04 -7.53
CA PHE A 369 -12.01 9.21 -7.09
C PHE A 369 -11.88 9.29 -5.56
N TYR A 370 -12.74 10.08 -4.89
CA TYR A 370 -12.63 10.31 -3.45
C TYR A 370 -13.26 9.22 -2.58
N SER A 371 -14.23 8.45 -3.07
CA SER A 371 -14.93 7.45 -2.26
C SER A 371 -15.28 6.18 -3.05
N GLY A 372 -15.84 6.30 -4.26
CA GLY A 372 -16.45 5.18 -4.98
C GLY A 372 -15.47 4.06 -5.33
N ASN A 373 -14.30 4.38 -5.87
CA ASN A 373 -13.32 3.39 -6.32
C ASN A 373 -12.69 2.63 -5.13
N TYR A 374 -12.47 3.31 -3.99
CA TYR A 374 -12.07 2.66 -2.75
C TYR A 374 -13.17 1.72 -2.25
N ALA A 375 -14.43 2.16 -2.28
CA ALA A 375 -15.56 1.35 -1.84
C ALA A 375 -15.71 0.06 -2.67
N GLU A 376 -15.48 0.14 -3.99
CA GLU A 376 -15.45 -1.00 -4.90
C GLU A 376 -14.28 -1.95 -4.57
N LEU A 377 -13.07 -1.42 -4.38
CA LEU A 377 -11.88 -2.20 -4.01
C LEU A 377 -12.10 -2.99 -2.72
N MET A 378 -12.66 -2.32 -1.70
CA MET A 378 -12.89 -2.89 -0.37
C MET A 378 -14.19 -3.70 -0.26
N GLY A 379 -15.00 -3.78 -1.32
CA GLY A 379 -16.25 -4.56 -1.31
C GLY A 379 -17.35 -4.00 -0.46
N MET A 380 -17.33 -2.69 -0.25
CA MET A 380 -18.38 -1.97 0.48
C MET A 380 -19.65 -1.79 -0.36
N VAL A 381 -19.54 -1.98 -1.68
CA VAL A 381 -20.66 -1.91 -2.64
C VAL A 381 -20.88 -3.32 -3.23
N PRO A 382 -22.13 -3.77 -3.40
CA PRO A 382 -22.42 -5.02 -4.10
C PRO A 382 -21.82 -5.00 -5.51
N ALA A 383 -21.25 -6.12 -5.96
CA ALA A 383 -20.77 -6.23 -7.33
C ALA A 383 -21.92 -5.93 -8.31
N SER A 384 -21.71 -4.97 -9.21
CA SER A 384 -22.65 -4.69 -10.30
C SER A 384 -22.78 -5.97 -11.14
N THR A 385 -23.99 -6.53 -11.18
CA THR A 385 -24.35 -7.76 -11.90
C THR A 385 -24.20 -7.66 -13.40
#